data_AF-A0A944U5K0-F1
#
_entry.id   AF-A0A944U5K0-F1
#
_cell.length_a   1.000
_cell.length_b   1.000
_cell.length_c   1.000
_cell.angle_alpha   90.00
_cell.angle_beta   90.00
_cell.angle_gamma   90.00
#
_symmetry.space_group_name_H-M   'P 1'
#
loop_
_entity.id
_entity.type
_entity.pdbx_description
1 polymer ?
#
loop_
_entity_poly.entity_id
_entity_poly.type
_entity_poly.pdbx_seq_one_letter_code
_entity_poly.pdbx_strand_id
1 'polypeptide(L)'
;MSFLNPLLLFGALGIALPILAHLLNRQQVKRTDWAAMQFLNRSVRIRSRQLRLKDFILLCIRCLAILLLVAALAKPFMKDAGEVPTGIGENRTGVIIALDASYSMAHSDGTATRFERAIEKIEVITEN
;
A
#
# COMPACT_ATOMS: atom_id res chain seq x y z
N MET A 1 11.79 -1.10 4.50
CA MET A 1 10.56 -1.11 3.68
C MET A 1 10.29 0.30 3.21
N SER A 2 10.26 0.52 1.90
CA SER A 2 9.97 1.83 1.32
C SER A 2 8.55 1.79 0.77
N PHE A 3 7.86 2.93 0.81
CA PHE A 3 6.47 3.06 0.33
C PHE A 3 6.46 4.02 -0.84
N LEU A 4 5.67 3.73 -1.87
CA LEU A 4 5.54 4.61 -3.05
C LEU A 4 4.85 5.92 -2.67
N ASN A 5 3.93 5.88 -1.71
CA ASN A 5 3.18 7.04 -1.24
C ASN A 5 3.15 7.06 0.30
N PRO A 6 4.18 7.59 0.98
CA PRO A 6 4.25 7.61 2.44
C PRO A 6 3.12 8.41 3.09
N LEU A 7 2.55 9.41 2.38
CA LEU A 7 1.41 10.18 2.86
C LEU A 7 0.14 9.33 3.03
N LEU A 8 -0.02 8.24 2.27
CA LEU A 8 -1.19 7.36 2.39
C LEU A 8 -1.18 6.55 3.69
N LEU A 9 -0.05 6.46 4.40
CA LEU A 9 0.01 5.88 5.75
C LEU A 9 -0.85 6.67 6.76
N PHE A 10 -1.08 7.97 6.53
CA PHE A 10 -2.04 8.73 7.35
C PHE A 10 -3.47 8.19 7.23
N GLY A 11 -3.79 7.46 6.16
CA GLY A 11 -5.06 6.73 6.04
C GLY A 11 -5.26 5.69 7.16
N ALA A 12 -4.18 5.21 7.80
CA ALA A 12 -4.27 4.34 8.97
C ALA A 12 -4.92 5.04 10.18
N LEU A 13 -4.95 6.38 10.23
CA LEU A 13 -5.75 7.11 11.24
C LEU A 13 -7.25 6.78 11.12
N GLY A 14 -7.71 6.32 9.96
CA GLY A 14 -9.08 5.81 9.77
C GLY A 14 -9.43 4.62 10.66
N ILE A 15 -8.45 3.90 11.21
CA ILE A 15 -8.68 2.83 12.20
C ILE A 15 -9.28 3.40 13.50
N ALA A 16 -9.06 4.69 13.79
CA ALA A 16 -9.67 5.34 14.95
C ALA A 16 -11.21 5.38 14.85
N LEU A 17 -11.80 5.42 13.65
CA LEU A 17 -13.26 5.46 13.44
C LEU A 17 -13.98 4.25 14.06
N PRO A 18 -13.68 2.99 13.69
CA PRO A 18 -14.36 1.83 14.29
C PRO A 18 -14.07 1.68 15.78
N ILE A 19 -12.90 2.10 16.26
CA ILE A 19 -12.55 2.08 17.69
C ILE A 19 -13.42 3.08 18.46
N LEU A 20 -13.53 4.32 17.98
CA LEU A 20 -14.38 5.36 18.56
C LEU A 20 -15.85 4.95 18.54
N ALA A 21 -16.33 4.41 17.41
CA ALA A 21 -17.70 3.90 17.29
C ALA A 21 -17.99 2.78 18.30
N HIS A 22 -17.04 1.86 18.52
CA HIS A 22 -17.17 0.82 19.53
C HIS A 22 -17.24 1.39 20.96
N LEU A 23 -16.38 2.35 21.28
CA LEU A 23 -16.35 2.98 22.60
C LEU A 23 -17.65 3.75 22.90
N LEU A 24 -18.21 4.44 21.90
CA LEU A 24 -19.48 5.14 22.00
C LEU A 24 -20.67 4.18 22.15
N ASN A 25 -20.69 3.07 21.40
CA ASN A 25 -21.77 2.08 21.46
C ASN A 25 -21.80 1.31 22.78
N ARG A 26 -20.70 1.30 23.54
CA ARG A 26 -20.63 0.68 24.88
C ARG A 26 -21.50 1.40 25.93
N GLN A 27 -21.97 2.62 25.67
CA GLN A 27 -22.70 3.43 26.65
C GLN A 27 -24.23 3.22 26.71
N GLN A 28 -24.84 2.32 25.94
CA GLN A 28 -26.31 2.24 25.85
C GLN A 28 -26.99 1.05 26.56
N VAL A 29 -26.47 0.57 27.69
CA VAL A 29 -27.24 -0.38 28.52
C VAL A 29 -28.14 0.40 29.49
N LYS A 30 -29.26 0.94 28.98
CA LYS A 30 -30.36 1.36 29.86
C LYS A 30 -30.97 0.11 30.48
N ARG A 31 -30.65 -0.15 31.76
CA ARG A 31 -31.30 -1.20 32.54
C ARG A 31 -32.69 -0.71 32.93
N THR A 32 -33.72 -1.33 32.37
CA THR A 32 -35.08 -1.24 32.89
C THR A 32 -35.30 -2.37 33.89
N ASP A 33 -35.58 -2.03 35.15
CA ASP A 33 -35.96 -3.02 36.16
C ASP A 33 -37.36 -3.53 35.85
N TRP A 34 -37.46 -4.77 35.37
CA TRP A 34 -38.74 -5.46 35.19
C TRP A 34 -38.69 -6.80 35.91
N ALA A 35 -39.66 -7.03 36.80
CA ALA A 35 -39.68 -8.12 37.78
C ALA A 35 -39.64 -9.55 37.18
N ALA A 36 -39.89 -9.70 35.88
CA ALA A 36 -39.80 -10.99 35.16
C ALA A 36 -38.37 -11.37 34.72
N MET A 37 -37.40 -10.44 34.75
CA MET A 37 -36.03 -10.66 34.22
C MET A 37 -35.12 -11.54 35.10
N GLN A 38 -35.52 -11.84 36.34
CA GLN A 38 -34.70 -12.58 37.32
C GLN A 38 -34.43 -14.04 36.88
N PHE A 39 -35.40 -14.67 36.20
CA PHE A 39 -35.24 -16.01 35.63
C PHE A 39 -34.42 -16.02 34.33
N LEU A 40 -34.49 -14.94 33.53
CA LEU A 40 -33.74 -14.79 32.29
C LEU A 40 -32.25 -14.44 32.53
N ASN A 41 -31.94 -13.80 33.67
CA ASN A 41 -30.61 -13.34 34.03
C ASN A 41 -29.56 -14.46 34.15
N ARG A 42 -29.98 -15.68 34.50
CA ARG A 42 -29.07 -16.85 34.61
C ARG A 42 -28.56 -17.32 33.25
N SER A 43 -29.41 -17.26 32.22
CA SER A 43 -29.08 -17.59 30.82
C SER A 43 -28.36 -16.46 30.09
N VAL A 44 -28.69 -15.20 30.43
CA VAL A 44 -28.07 -14.00 29.86
C VAL A 44 -26.59 -13.88 30.22
N ARG A 45 -26.16 -14.38 31.39
CA ARG A 45 -24.75 -14.28 31.82
C ARG A 45 -23.78 -15.02 30.88
N ILE A 46 -24.15 -16.22 30.43
CA ILE A 46 -23.37 -17.03 29.48
C ILE A 46 -23.41 -16.37 28.08
N ARG A 47 -24.58 -15.90 27.65
CA ARG A 47 -24.76 -15.23 26.36
C ARG A 47 -23.98 -13.91 26.26
N SER A 48 -23.85 -13.16 27.37
CA SER A 48 -23.10 -11.90 27.39
C SER A 48 -21.60 -12.08 27.16
N ARG A 49 -21.02 -13.25 27.50
CA ARG A 49 -19.60 -13.52 27.28
C ARG A 49 -19.33 -13.87 25.81
N GLN A 50 -20.21 -14.65 25.18
CA GLN A 50 -20.13 -14.95 23.75
C GLN A 50 -20.37 -13.71 22.87
N LEU A 51 -21.31 -12.83 23.25
CA LEU A 51 -21.55 -11.58 22.55
C LEU A 51 -20.30 -10.67 22.57
N ARG A 52 -19.65 -10.53 23.74
CA ARG A 52 -18.39 -9.76 23.86
C ARG A 52 -17.25 -10.31 23.00
N LEU A 53 -17.10 -11.64 22.92
CA LEU A 53 -16.10 -12.27 22.05
C LEU A 53 -16.38 -11.98 20.57
N LYS A 54 -17.64 -12.09 20.14
CA LYS A 54 -18.05 -11.75 18.76
C LYS A 54 -17.82 -10.27 18.45
N ASP A 55 -18.14 -9.37 19.38
CA ASP A 55 -17.92 -7.93 19.21
C ASP A 55 -16.43 -7.60 19.05
N PHE A 56 -15.55 -8.27 19.82
CA PHE A 56 -14.11 -8.08 19.70
C PHE A 56 -13.56 -8.60 18.37
N ILE A 57 -14.02 -9.78 17.92
CA ILE A 57 -13.65 -10.34 16.60
C ILE A 57 -14.14 -9.43 15.46
N LEU A 58 -15.38 -8.92 15.54
CA LEU A 58 -15.93 -7.96 14.56
C LEU A 58 -15.13 -6.65 14.53
N LEU A 59 -14.67 -6.17 15.68
CA LEU A 59 -13.81 -4.99 15.76
C LEU A 59 -12.46 -5.25 15.06
N CYS A 60 -11.82 -6.39 15.35
CA CYS A 60 -10.56 -6.78 14.73
C CYS A 60 -10.68 -6.86 13.21
N ILE A 61 -11.73 -7.52 12.69
CA ILE A 61 -11.96 -7.64 11.24
C ILE A 61 -12.14 -6.26 10.59
N ARG A 62 -12.90 -5.34 11.21
CA ARG A 62 -13.07 -3.98 10.68
C ARG A 62 -11.75 -3.21 10.62
N CYS A 63 -10.94 -3.29 11.67
CA CYS A 63 -9.63 -2.64 11.69
C CYS A 63 -8.68 -3.25 10.64
N LEU A 64 -8.69 -4.57 10.52
CA LEU A 64 -7.87 -5.30 9.55
C LEU A 64 -8.27 -4.98 8.10
N ALA A 65 -9.56 -4.82 7.82
CA ALA A 65 -10.04 -4.41 6.50
C ALA A 65 -9.52 -3.00 6.11
N ILE A 66 -9.58 -2.04 7.04
CA ILE A 66 -9.02 -0.69 6.82
C ILE A 66 -7.51 -0.76 6.63
N LEU A 67 -6.80 -1.52 7.46
CA LEU A 67 -5.35 -1.72 7.33
C LEU A 67 -4.97 -2.30 5.97
N LEU A 68 -5.67 -3.34 5.51
CA LEU A 68 -5.44 -3.95 4.21
C LEU A 68 -5.71 -2.98 3.07
N LEU A 69 -6.74 -2.14 3.17
CA LEU A 69 -7.06 -1.13 2.18
C LEU A 69 -5.96 -0.06 2.12
N VAL A 70 -5.53 0.45 3.27
CA VAL A 70 -4.41 1.40 3.37
C VAL A 70 -3.12 0.79 2.84
N ALA A 71 -2.82 -0.47 3.17
CA ALA A 71 -1.66 -1.18 2.66
C ALA A 71 -1.74 -1.37 1.13
N ALA A 72 -2.90 -1.76 0.59
CA ALA A 72 -3.10 -1.91 -0.85
C ALA A 72 -2.90 -0.59 -1.61
N LEU A 73 -3.38 0.53 -1.04
CA LEU A 73 -3.20 1.87 -1.61
C LEU A 73 -1.76 2.39 -1.45
N ALA A 74 -1.11 2.12 -0.31
CA ALA A 74 0.26 2.53 -0.06
C ALA A 74 1.29 1.74 -0.88
N LYS A 75 0.89 0.61 -1.47
CA LYS A 75 1.72 -0.30 -2.28
C LYS A 75 3.10 -0.54 -1.63
N PRO A 76 3.17 -1.30 -0.52
CA PRO A 76 4.44 -1.64 0.10
C PRO A 76 5.29 -2.42 -0.90
N PHE A 77 6.50 -1.95 -1.15
CA PHE A 77 7.47 -2.68 -1.93
C PHE A 77 8.60 -3.13 -1.02
N MET A 78 8.90 -4.43 -1.09
CA MET A 78 10.10 -4.99 -0.51
C MET A 78 11.22 -4.64 -1.49
N LYS A 79 12.05 -3.64 -1.14
CA LYS A 79 13.39 -3.57 -1.74
C LYS A 79 14.07 -4.86 -1.34
N ASP A 80 14.54 -5.63 -2.32
CA ASP A 80 15.34 -6.83 -2.07
C ASP A 80 16.42 -6.54 -1.03
N ALA A 81 16.75 -7.55 -0.23
CA ALA A 81 17.68 -7.47 0.90
C ALA A 81 19.13 -7.24 0.41
N GLY A 82 19.38 -6.08 -0.17
CA GLY A 82 20.66 -5.57 -0.63
C GLY A 82 20.44 -4.12 -1.02
N GLU A 83 21.05 -3.20 -0.25
CA GLU A 83 21.10 -1.75 -0.48
C GLU A 83 19.95 -0.88 0.04
N VAL A 84 20.17 -0.32 1.23
CA VAL A 84 19.82 1.08 1.51
C VAL A 84 21.00 1.68 2.29
N PRO A 85 21.61 2.77 1.81
CA PRO A 85 21.34 4.03 2.49
C PRO A 85 20.68 5.05 1.56
N THR A 86 19.75 5.78 2.15
CA THR A 86 19.23 7.06 1.70
C THR A 86 20.35 8.01 1.30
N GLY A 87 20.40 8.36 0.01
CA GLY A 87 21.30 9.36 -0.54
C GLY A 87 21.50 9.06 -2.02
N ILE A 88 20.90 9.86 -2.90
CA ILE A 88 21.24 9.93 -4.33
C ILE A 88 21.31 8.53 -4.96
N GLY A 89 20.17 7.83 -4.98
CA GLY A 89 20.06 6.58 -5.71
C GLY A 89 20.19 6.89 -7.19
N GLU A 90 21.33 6.56 -7.78
CA GLU A 90 21.52 6.53 -9.22
C GLU A 90 20.36 5.73 -9.81
N ASN A 91 19.50 6.47 -10.50
CA ASN A 91 18.31 5.95 -11.13
C ASN A 91 18.83 5.06 -12.26
N ARG A 92 19.09 3.77 -11.98
CA ARG A 92 19.45 2.78 -13.00
C ARG A 92 18.24 2.62 -13.92
N THR A 93 18.13 3.58 -14.81
CA THR A 93 17.13 3.71 -15.83
C THR A 93 17.54 2.65 -16.84
N GLY A 94 16.75 1.58 -16.98
CA GLY A 94 16.98 0.62 -18.06
C GLY A 94 16.75 1.34 -19.38
N VAL A 95 17.82 1.82 -20.02
CA VAL A 95 17.75 2.47 -21.33
C VAL A 95 17.82 1.38 -22.40
N ILE A 96 16.74 1.20 -23.15
CA ILE A 96 16.72 0.34 -24.33
C ILE A 96 16.87 1.25 -25.54
N ILE A 97 17.99 1.14 -26.23
CA ILE A 97 18.26 1.90 -27.45
C ILE A 97 18.01 0.99 -28.65
N ALA A 98 16.97 1.30 -29.42
CA ALA A 98 16.72 0.63 -30.69
C ALA A 98 17.36 1.42 -31.83
N LEU A 99 18.25 0.78 -32.57
CA LEU A 99 18.93 1.36 -33.73
C LEU A 99 18.32 0.80 -35.02
N ASP A 100 17.94 1.68 -35.93
CA ASP A 100 17.48 1.29 -37.27
C ASP A 100 18.68 0.87 -38.15
N ALA A 101 18.53 -0.26 -38.85
CA ALA A 101 19.53 -0.85 -39.75
C ALA A 101 19.01 -0.95 -41.20
N SER A 102 17.98 -0.18 -41.55
CA SER A 102 17.41 -0.14 -42.89
C SER A 102 18.41 0.42 -43.94
N TYR A 103 18.20 0.10 -45.23
CA TYR A 103 19.13 0.45 -46.32
C TYR A 103 19.41 1.96 -46.46
N SER A 104 18.45 2.81 -46.07
CA SER A 104 18.61 4.27 -46.06
C SER A 104 19.66 4.76 -45.03
N MET A 105 19.97 3.95 -44.01
CA MET A 105 21.00 4.26 -43.01
C MET A 105 22.43 4.15 -43.56
N ALA A 106 22.62 3.44 -44.67
CA ALA A 106 23.88 3.39 -45.41
C ALA A 106 24.11 4.64 -46.30
N HIS A 107 23.16 5.58 -46.34
CA HIS A 107 23.34 6.83 -47.06
C HIS A 107 24.44 7.68 -46.41
N SER A 108 25.40 8.12 -47.22
CA SER A 108 26.54 8.92 -46.80
C SER A 108 26.48 10.29 -47.47
N ASP A 109 26.63 11.34 -46.66
CA ASP A 109 26.74 12.72 -47.16
C ASP A 109 28.20 13.10 -47.49
N GLY A 110 29.08 12.10 -47.69
CA GLY A 110 30.48 12.27 -48.09
C GLY A 110 31.50 12.26 -46.94
N THR A 111 31.07 12.28 -45.68
CA THR A 111 31.96 12.27 -44.49
C THR A 111 31.70 11.09 -43.55
N ALA A 112 30.43 10.75 -43.33
CA ALA A 112 30.03 9.61 -42.52
C ALA A 112 28.64 9.12 -42.97
N THR A 113 28.38 7.84 -42.78
CA THR A 113 27.05 7.26 -42.97
C THR A 113 26.10 7.71 -41.86
N ARG A 114 24.79 7.71 -42.13
CA ARG A 114 23.78 7.99 -41.10
C ARG A 114 23.83 6.99 -39.95
N PHE A 115 24.23 5.76 -40.23
CA PHE A 115 24.45 4.72 -39.24
C PHE A 115 25.61 5.04 -38.28
N GLU A 116 26.77 5.47 -38.81
CA GLU A 116 27.92 5.88 -37.99
C GLU A 116 27.57 7.06 -37.07
N ARG A 117 26.84 8.07 -37.59
CA ARG A 117 26.36 9.21 -36.77
C ARG A 117 25.39 8.79 -35.67
N ALA A 118 24.62 7.72 -35.87
CA ALA A 118 23.70 7.22 -34.86
C ALA A 118 24.47 6.50 -33.73
N ILE A 119 25.52 5.75 -34.07
CA ILE A 119 26.42 5.12 -33.08
C ILE A 119 27.12 6.20 -32.25
N GLU A 120 27.66 7.24 -32.89
CA GLU A 120 28.33 8.35 -32.19
C GLU A 120 27.40 9.02 -31.16
N LYS A 121 26.14 9.25 -31.51
CA LYS A 121 25.16 9.80 -30.56
C LYS A 121 24.84 8.87 -29.40
N ILE A 122 24.82 7.56 -29.63
CA ILE A 122 24.59 6.56 -28.59
C ILE A 122 25.74 6.54 -27.60
N GLU A 123 26.97 6.66 -28.09
CA GLU A 123 28.18 6.74 -27.26
C GLU A 123 28.12 7.97 -26.33
N VAL A 124 27.75 9.14 -26.88
CA VAL A 124 27.56 10.38 -26.08
C VAL A 124 26.48 10.25 -25.01
N ILE A 125 25.43 9.47 -25.26
CA ILE A 125 24.34 9.21 -24.30
C ILE A 125 24.75 8.20 -23.23
N THR A 126 25.71 7.31 -23.54
CA THR A 126 26.18 6.26 -22.62
C THR A 126 27.33 6.73 -21.74
N GLU A 127 28.10 7.73 -22.20
CA GLU A 127 29.24 8.31 -21.47
C GLU A 127 28.82 9.40 -20.46
N ASN A 128 27.57 9.87 -20.49
CA ASN A 128 26.96 10.76 -19.49
C ASN A 128 26.11 9.99 -18.47
#